data_AF-A0A1Q6PX78-F1
#
_entry.id   AF-A0A1Q6PX78-F1
#
_cell.length_a   1.000
_cell.length_b   1.000
_cell.length_c   1.000
_cell.angle_alpha   90.00
_cell.angle_beta   90.00
_cell.angle_gamma   90.00
#
_symmetry.space_group_name_H-M   'P 1'
#
loop_
_entity.id
_entity.type
_entity.pdbx_description
1 polymer ?
#
loop_
_entity_poly.entity_id
_entity_poly.type
_entity_poly.pdbx_seq_one_letter_code
_entity_poly.pdbx_strand_id
1 'polypeptide(L)'
;MILAKDDIEKAVSWWAGKLMDHQPHSNGDDSFTSVAVCFLADTMRQSVTLDQLNTFKAALAKSIEEYAKSIQAFGFSIGSDYGPCKMLADAAAEAGIDRANFPFKTTMFFTEKEGVLVRDGYGAPAVRIC
;
A
#
# COMPACT_ATOMS: atom_id res chain seq x y z
N MET A 1 7.46 -14.35 -11.89
CA MET A 1 7.79 -13.19 -12.74
C MET A 1 9.08 -12.52 -12.26
N ILE A 2 9.81 -11.79 -13.12
CA ILE A 2 10.94 -10.95 -12.68
C ILE A 2 10.52 -9.49 -12.82
N LEU A 3 10.45 -8.78 -11.69
CA LEU A 3 10.18 -7.34 -11.67
C LEU A 3 11.47 -6.57 -11.90
N ALA A 4 11.39 -5.46 -12.64
CA ALA A 4 12.49 -4.52 -12.71
C ALA A 4 12.72 -3.91 -11.33
N LYS A 5 13.98 -3.69 -10.95
CA LYS A 5 14.32 -3.07 -9.66
C LYS A 5 13.66 -1.70 -9.49
N ASP A 6 13.63 -0.92 -10.57
CA ASP A 6 12.98 0.39 -10.65
C ASP A 6 11.46 0.31 -10.34
N ASP A 7 10.77 -0.73 -10.83
CA ASP A 7 9.35 -0.95 -10.51
C ASP A 7 9.13 -1.23 -9.01
N ILE A 8 10.02 -2.00 -8.38
CA ILE A 8 9.97 -2.27 -6.94
C ILE A 8 10.22 -0.97 -6.16
N GLU A 9 11.23 -0.19 -6.55
CA GLU A 9 11.57 1.09 -5.90
C GLU A 9 10.42 2.09 -5.97
N LYS A 10 9.73 2.18 -7.12
CA LYS A 10 8.52 3.00 -7.29
C LYS A 10 7.37 2.50 -6.44
N ALA A 11 7.11 1.19 -6.44
CA ALA A 11 6.05 0.59 -5.65
C ALA A 11 6.21 0.88 -4.14
N VAL A 12 7.39 0.65 -3.58
CA VAL A 12 7.61 0.88 -2.15
C VAL A 12 7.62 2.36 -1.80
N SER A 13 8.09 3.23 -2.70
CA SER A 13 8.07 4.68 -2.50
C SER A 13 6.64 5.23 -2.55
N TRP A 14 5.79 4.67 -3.42
CA TRP A 14 4.38 5.04 -3.49
C TRP A 14 3.64 4.69 -2.18
N TRP A 15 3.82 3.46 -1.67
CA TRP A 15 3.23 3.07 -0.38
C TRP A 15 3.79 3.90 0.78
N ALA A 16 5.10 4.14 0.83
CA ALA A 16 5.70 5.01 1.85
C ALA A 16 5.14 6.44 1.80
N GLY A 17 4.90 6.97 0.59
CA GLY A 17 4.21 8.25 0.39
C GLY A 17 2.82 8.25 1.01
N LYS A 18 2.05 7.17 0.86
CA LYS A 18 0.72 7.04 1.48
C LYS A 18 0.75 6.96 3.01
N LEU A 19 1.80 6.38 3.59
CA LEU A 19 1.94 6.35 5.05
C LEU A 19 2.31 7.72 5.65
N MET A 20 2.85 8.62 4.84
CA MET A 20 3.15 10.00 5.20
C MET A 20 2.03 10.99 4.87
N ASP A 21 1.16 10.63 3.93
CA ASP A 21 0.06 11.50 3.53
C ASP A 21 -0.98 11.60 4.66
N HIS A 22 -1.37 12.82 4.98
CA HIS A 22 -2.38 13.10 5.99
C HIS A 22 -3.80 13.18 5.41
N GLN A 23 -3.98 12.84 4.13
CA GLN A 23 -5.32 12.71 3.55
C GLN A 23 -6.23 11.83 4.44
N PRO A 24 -7.47 12.28 4.72
CA PRO A 24 -8.44 11.49 5.45
C PRO A 24 -8.71 10.15 4.76
N HIS A 25 -9.07 9.15 5.55
CA HIS A 25 -9.55 7.90 4.97
C HIS A 25 -10.83 8.13 4.16
N SER A 26 -10.93 7.42 3.05
CA SER A 26 -12.16 7.35 2.25
C SER A 26 -12.31 5.94 1.70
N ASN A 27 -13.53 5.42 1.76
CA ASN A 27 -13.93 4.17 1.13
C ASN A 27 -14.89 4.39 -0.06
N GLY A 28 -15.14 5.65 -0.44
CA GLY A 28 -16.05 6.03 -1.54
C GLY A 28 -17.56 6.00 -1.22
N ASP A 29 -17.96 5.83 0.04
CA ASP A 29 -19.36 5.91 0.49
C ASP A 29 -19.55 7.07 1.47
N ASP A 30 -20.59 7.89 1.26
CA ASP A 30 -20.92 9.07 2.08
C ASP A 30 -21.99 8.78 3.15
N SER A 31 -22.40 7.52 3.33
CA SER A 31 -23.30 7.13 4.42
C SER A 31 -22.72 7.48 5.79
N PHE A 32 -23.58 7.79 6.77
CA PHE A 32 -23.14 8.15 8.13
C PHE A 32 -22.20 7.10 8.74
N THR A 33 -22.52 5.82 8.58
CA THR A 33 -21.69 4.71 9.08
C THR A 33 -20.32 4.72 8.43
N SER A 34 -20.26 4.95 7.12
CA SER A 34 -19.01 5.02 6.37
C SER A 34 -18.11 6.17 6.85
N VAL A 35 -18.69 7.38 6.96
CA VAL A 35 -17.99 8.57 7.45
C VAL A 35 -17.48 8.36 8.88
N ALA A 36 -18.29 7.77 9.76
CA ALA A 36 -17.90 7.48 11.13
C ALA A 36 -16.71 6.50 11.21
N VAL A 37 -16.70 5.45 10.38
CA VAL A 37 -15.59 4.48 10.34
C VAL A 37 -14.30 5.12 9.84
N CYS A 38 -14.37 5.93 8.78
CA CYS A 38 -13.20 6.64 8.25
C CYS A 38 -12.64 7.63 9.29
N PHE A 39 -13.53 8.39 9.95
CA PHE A 39 -13.13 9.30 11.01
C PHE A 39 -12.45 8.57 12.18
N LEU A 40 -13.01 7.44 12.65
CA LEU A 40 -12.39 6.65 13.71
C LEU A 40 -10.99 6.17 13.32
N ALA A 41 -10.82 5.66 12.10
CA ALA A 41 -9.52 5.25 11.58
C ALA A 41 -8.52 6.42 11.54
N ASP A 42 -8.97 7.61 11.14
CA ASP A 42 -8.15 8.82 11.15
C ASP A 42 -7.67 9.21 12.55
N THR A 43 -8.50 9.02 13.59
CA THR A 43 -8.10 9.30 14.98
C THR A 43 -7.04 8.34 15.52
N MET A 44 -6.90 7.16 14.90
CA MET A 44 -5.94 6.12 15.30
C MET A 44 -4.59 6.25 14.58
N ARG A 45 -4.48 7.11 13.56
CA ARG A 45 -3.24 7.31 12.83
C ARG A 45 -2.14 7.89 13.72
N GLN A 46 -0.92 7.41 13.49
CA GLN A 46 0.27 7.88 14.19
C GLN A 46 1.19 8.63 13.22
N SER A 47 2.01 9.54 13.73
CA SER A 47 3.08 10.13 12.93
C SER A 47 4.12 9.07 12.58
N VAL A 48 4.54 9.01 11.31
CA VAL A 48 5.59 8.09 10.85
C VAL A 48 6.91 8.85 10.71
N THR A 49 7.98 8.32 11.27
CA THR A 49 9.32 8.91 11.13
C THR A 49 10.01 8.44 9.84
N LEU A 50 11.05 9.17 9.42
CA LEU A 50 11.82 8.80 8.23
C LEU A 50 12.51 7.43 8.39
N ASP A 51 12.98 7.10 9.59
CA ASP A 51 13.62 5.80 9.87
C ASP A 51 12.62 4.63 9.78
N GLN A 52 11.39 4.84 10.25
CA GLN A 52 10.31 3.88 10.09
C GLN A 52 9.98 3.68 8.61
N LEU A 53 9.86 4.76 7.83
CA LEU A 53 9.63 4.65 6.37
C LEU A 53 10.75 3.90 5.66
N ASN A 54 12.01 4.18 6.00
CA ASN A 54 13.15 3.53 5.37
C ASN A 54 13.16 2.03 5.68
N THR A 55 12.88 1.66 6.93
CA THR A 55 12.72 0.25 7.34
C THR A 55 11.56 -0.42 6.58
N PHE A 56 10.41 0.24 6.51
CA PHE A 56 9.24 -0.24 5.78
C PHE A 56 9.55 -0.47 4.29
N LYS A 57 10.19 0.50 3.63
CA LYS A 57 10.56 0.39 2.21
C LYS A 57 11.49 -0.79 1.95
N ALA A 58 12.48 -0.99 2.82
CA ALA A 58 13.42 -2.11 2.69
C ALA A 58 12.71 -3.47 2.87
N ALA A 59 11.90 -3.61 3.92
CA ALA A 59 11.15 -4.84 4.22
C ALA A 59 10.15 -5.19 3.11
N LEU A 60 9.42 -4.18 2.61
CA LEU A 60 8.45 -4.38 1.54
C LEU A 60 9.14 -4.70 0.20
N ALA A 61 10.25 -4.03 -0.14
CA ALA A 61 10.98 -4.29 -1.37
C ALA A 61 11.47 -5.74 -1.44
N LYS A 62 12.06 -6.22 -0.33
CA LYS A 62 12.48 -7.61 -0.19
C LYS A 62 11.31 -8.58 -0.37
N SER A 63 10.18 -8.32 0.30
CA SER A 63 9.00 -9.17 0.24
C SER A 63 8.40 -9.25 -1.18
N ILE A 64 8.34 -8.11 -1.89
CA ILE A 64 7.88 -8.03 -3.28
C ILE A 64 8.81 -8.84 -4.19
N GLU A 65 10.13 -8.65 -4.05
CA GLU A 65 11.12 -9.33 -4.88
C GLU A 65 11.07 -10.86 -4.69
N GLU A 66 11.03 -11.32 -3.44
CA GLU A 66 10.95 -12.74 -3.11
C GLU A 66 9.63 -13.37 -3.61
N TYR A 67 8.50 -12.69 -3.38
CA TYR A 67 7.20 -13.17 -3.83
C TYR A 67 7.11 -13.25 -5.35
N ALA A 68 7.54 -12.19 -6.06
CA ALA A 68 7.54 -12.17 -7.52
C ALA A 68 8.33 -13.34 -8.13
N LYS A 69 9.49 -13.68 -7.55
CA LYS A 69 10.30 -14.84 -7.96
C LYS A 69 9.64 -16.18 -7.67
N SER A 70 8.84 -16.27 -6.60
CA SER A 70 8.20 -17.52 -6.17
C SER A 70 6.97 -17.92 -6.99
N ILE A 71 6.28 -16.96 -7.62
CA ILE A 71 5.01 -17.21 -8.31
C ILE A 71 5.19 -17.57 -9.79
N GLN A 72 4.41 -18.55 -10.24
CA GLN A 72 4.21 -18.88 -11.66
C GLN A 72 2.96 -18.18 -12.20
N ALA A 73 2.89 -16.85 -12.04
CA ALA A 73 1.78 -16.03 -12.51
C ALA A 73 2.30 -14.78 -13.24
N PHE A 74 1.47 -14.22 -14.13
CA PHE A 74 1.77 -13.02 -14.92
C PHE A 74 1.60 -11.71 -14.14
N GLY A 75 1.20 -11.80 -12.87
CA GLY A 75 1.02 -10.65 -11.99
C GLY A 75 0.44 -11.03 -10.62
N PHE A 76 0.46 -10.06 -9.71
CA PHE A 76 -0.13 -10.16 -8.37
C PHE A 76 -0.52 -8.78 -7.86
N SER A 77 -1.23 -8.73 -6.72
CA SER A 77 -1.64 -7.47 -6.11
C SER A 77 -1.40 -7.44 -4.61
N ILE A 78 -1.08 -6.25 -4.10
CA ILE A 78 -1.10 -5.93 -2.68
C ILE A 78 -2.03 -4.75 -2.45
N GLY A 79 -2.64 -4.63 -1.29
CA GLY A 79 -3.62 -3.59 -1.06
C GLY A 79 -4.07 -3.49 0.38
N SER A 80 -4.87 -2.46 0.63
CA SER A 80 -5.51 -2.19 1.90
C SER A 80 -7.01 -2.04 1.69
N ASP A 81 -7.78 -2.94 2.31
CA ASP A 81 -9.24 -2.90 2.30
C ASP A 81 -9.73 -2.80 3.75
N TYR A 82 -9.82 -1.55 4.25
CA TYR A 82 -9.94 -1.23 5.67
C TYR A 82 -8.74 -1.69 6.54
N GLY A 83 -7.63 -2.02 5.89
CA GLY A 83 -6.39 -2.42 6.53
C GLY A 83 -5.48 -3.19 5.56
N PRO A 84 -4.17 -3.17 5.81
CA PRO A 84 -3.19 -3.74 4.89
C PRO A 84 -3.32 -5.26 4.77
N CYS A 85 -3.08 -5.77 3.57
CA CYS A 85 -2.84 -7.20 3.34
C CYS A 85 -1.58 -7.67 4.08
N LYS A 86 -1.40 -9.00 4.19
CA LYS A 86 -0.31 -9.59 4.97
C LYS A 86 1.07 -9.02 4.64
N MET A 87 1.42 -8.90 3.36
CA MET A 87 2.74 -8.39 2.95
C MET A 87 2.99 -6.95 3.43
N LEU A 88 1.98 -6.07 3.31
CA LEU A 88 2.07 -4.70 3.79
C LEU A 88 2.09 -4.64 5.32
N ALA A 89 1.28 -5.48 5.97
CA ALA A 89 1.19 -5.54 7.43
C ALA A 89 2.50 -6.05 8.07
N ASP A 90 3.14 -7.07 7.49
CA ASP A 90 4.41 -7.59 7.98
C ASP A 90 5.53 -6.55 7.85
N ALA A 91 5.62 -5.87 6.69
CA ALA A 91 6.59 -4.79 6.49
C ALA A 91 6.34 -3.59 7.44
N ALA A 92 5.07 -3.25 7.69
CA ALA A 92 4.72 -2.20 8.64
C ALA A 92 5.08 -2.59 10.07
N ALA A 93 4.82 -3.84 10.46
CA ALA A 93 5.17 -4.36 11.79
C ALA A 93 6.69 -4.32 12.02
N GLU A 94 7.50 -4.69 11.03
CA GLU A 94 8.97 -4.58 11.10
C GLU A 94 9.43 -3.13 11.28
N ALA A 95 8.73 -2.19 10.67
CA ALA A 95 8.99 -0.75 10.80
C ALA A 95 8.36 -0.10 12.05
N GLY A 96 7.58 -0.84 12.84
CA GLY A 96 6.81 -0.27 13.95
C GLY A 96 5.74 0.75 13.51
N ILE A 97 5.16 0.59 12.32
CA ILE A 97 4.09 1.43 11.78
C ILE A 97 2.74 0.77 12.04
N ASP A 98 1.79 1.53 12.60
CA ASP A 98 0.44 1.02 12.89
C ASP A 98 -0.36 0.77 11.60
N ARG A 99 -1.23 -0.25 11.64
CA ARG A 99 -2.08 -0.62 10.50
C ARG A 99 -3.10 0.47 10.15
N ALA A 100 -3.47 1.32 11.11
CA ALA A 100 -4.36 2.46 10.91
C ALA A 100 -3.77 3.54 9.98
N ASN A 101 -2.45 3.53 9.74
CA ASN A 101 -1.80 4.45 8.80
C ASN A 101 -2.06 4.12 7.33
N PHE A 102 -2.60 2.94 7.02
CA PHE A 102 -2.82 2.54 5.63
C PHE A 102 -4.13 3.08 5.06
N PRO A 103 -4.11 3.64 3.84
CA PRO A 103 -5.33 4.15 3.21
C PRO A 103 -6.35 3.04 2.99
N PHE A 104 -7.62 3.41 2.86
CA PHE A 104 -8.70 2.46 2.57
C PHE A 104 -8.89 2.29 1.06
N LYS A 105 -9.31 1.07 0.68
CA LYS A 105 -9.71 0.72 -0.69
C LYS A 105 -8.61 0.99 -1.73
N THR A 106 -7.36 0.87 -1.32
CA THR A 106 -6.20 1.10 -2.17
C THR A 106 -5.61 -0.23 -2.60
N THR A 107 -5.37 -0.43 -3.90
CA THR A 107 -4.77 -1.66 -4.44
C THR A 107 -3.68 -1.33 -5.44
N MET A 108 -2.55 -2.01 -5.33
CA MET A 108 -1.43 -1.97 -6.26
C MET A 108 -1.31 -3.31 -6.97
N PHE A 109 -1.15 -3.27 -8.29
CA PHE A 109 -1.00 -4.41 -9.17
C PHE A 109 0.40 -4.42 -9.76
N PHE A 110 1.05 -5.57 -9.70
CA PHE A 110 2.30 -5.86 -10.39
C PHE A 110 1.96 -6.73 -11.59
N THR A 111 2.30 -6.28 -12.79
CA THR A 111 2.00 -7.00 -14.03
C THR A 111 3.25 -7.10 -14.90
N GLU A 112 3.41 -8.19 -15.64
CA GLU A 112 4.55 -8.32 -16.57
C GLU A 112 4.48 -7.34 -17.76
N LYS A 113 3.27 -6.96 -18.19
CA LYS A 113 3.07 -6.14 -19.39
C LYS A 113 2.99 -4.64 -19.12
N GLU A 114 2.27 -4.25 -18.09
CA GLU A 114 1.93 -2.84 -17.82
C GLU A 114 2.79 -2.24 -16.70
N GLY A 115 3.62 -3.06 -16.04
CA GLY A 115 4.41 -2.66 -14.88
C GLY A 115 3.55 -2.55 -13.63
N VAL A 116 3.79 -1.50 -12.84
CA VAL A 116 3.07 -1.25 -11.59
C VAL A 116 1.92 -0.28 -11.80
N LEU A 117 0.71 -0.73 -11.46
CA LEU A 117 -0.52 0.05 -11.53
C LEU A 117 -1.09 0.22 -10.13
N VAL A 118 -1.75 1.35 -9.87
CA VAL A 118 -2.41 1.60 -8.58
C VAL A 118 -3.83 2.10 -8.79
N ARG A 119 -4.74 1.61 -7.95
CA ARG A 119 -6.08 2.14 -7.73
C ARG A 119 -6.10 2.72 -6.32
N ASP A 120 -6.17 4.04 -6.25
CA ASP A 120 -6.09 4.77 -4.99
C ASP A 120 -7.49 5.18 -4.53
N GLY A 121 -8.14 4.27 -3.81
CA GLY A 121 -9.52 4.43 -3.35
C GLY A 121 -10.55 3.61 -4.14
N TYR A 122 -11.75 3.53 -3.57
CA TYR A 122 -12.82 2.71 -4.13
C TYR A 122 -13.29 3.24 -5.49
N GLY A 123 -13.36 2.35 -6.48
CA GLY A 123 -13.78 2.72 -7.83
C GLY A 123 -12.76 3.55 -8.63
N ALA A 124 -11.64 3.95 -8.04
CA ALA A 124 -10.61 4.74 -8.72
C ALA A 124 -10.08 4.01 -9.97
N PRO A 125 -9.73 4.74 -11.05
CA PRO A 125 -9.10 4.14 -12.22
C PRO A 125 -7.71 3.59 -11.86
N ALA A 126 -7.26 2.58 -12.61
CA ALA A 126 -5.89 2.10 -12.49
C ALA A 126 -4.95 3.09 -13.19
N VAL A 127 -3.98 3.60 -12.46
CA VAL A 127 -2.97 4.55 -12.95
C VAL A 127 -1.60 3.91 -12.82
N ARG A 128 -0.79 3.98 -13.89
CA ARG A 128 0.61 3.55 -13.86
C ARG A 128 1.42 4.54 -13.03
N ILE A 129 2.22 4.03 -12.09
CA ILE A 129 3.17 4.85 -11.36
C ILE A 129 4.49 4.88 -12.16
N CYS A 130 4.86 6.08 -12.61
CA CYS A 130 6.01 6.32 -13.48
C CYS A 130 7.32 6.46 -12.70
#